data_AF-A0A970UF34-F1
#
_entry.id   AF-A0A970UF34-F1
#
_cell.length_a   1.000
_cell.length_b   1.000
_cell.length_c   1.000
_cell.angle_alpha   90.00
_cell.angle_beta   90.00
_cell.angle_gamma   90.00
#
_symmetry.space_group_name_H-M   'P 1'
#
loop_
_entity.id
_entity.type
_entity.pdbx_description
1 polymer ?
#
loop_
_entity_poly.entity_id
_entity_poly.type
_entity_poly.pdbx_seq_one_letter_code
_entity_poly.pdbx_strand_id
1 'polypeptide(L)'
;WIDSSGYDYFRKRLSEARRDVEHGLKITLQHYTTFEAQQHMLDILQFKLDVLWSMLDAMSMAYELKRPPYHSVTEQQVWHRGLGV
;
A
#
# COMPACT_ATOMS: atom_id res chain seq x y z
N TRP A 1 21.88 5.29 13.53
CA TRP A 1 21.46 3.89 13.70
C TRP A 1 20.91 3.32 12.41
N ILE A 2 20.10 4.08 11.64
CA ILE A 2 19.79 3.73 10.24
C ILE A 2 20.99 4.07 9.35
N ASP A 3 21.36 3.16 8.46
CA ASP A 3 22.42 3.36 7.46
C ASP A 3 21.98 4.35 6.36
N SER A 4 22.90 5.19 5.90
CA SER A 4 22.63 6.19 4.85
C SER A 4 22.15 5.60 3.51
N SER A 5 22.57 4.37 3.18
CA SER A 5 22.11 3.61 2.01
C SER A 5 20.62 3.24 2.12
N GLY A 6 20.06 3.14 3.32
CA GLY A 6 18.64 2.88 3.55
C GLY A 6 17.71 3.92 2.95
N TYR A 7 18.22 5.13 2.65
CA TYR A 7 17.45 6.20 2.02
C TYR A 7 17.45 6.15 0.48
N ASP A 8 18.21 5.25 -0.15
CA ASP A 8 18.35 5.19 -1.61
C ASP A 8 17.03 4.89 -2.31
N TYR A 9 16.20 4.01 -1.74
CA TYR A 9 14.88 3.71 -2.27
C TYR A 9 14.02 4.97 -2.38
N PHE A 10 13.93 5.75 -1.29
CA PHE A 10 13.12 6.97 -1.26
C PHE A 10 13.63 8.01 -2.26
N ARG A 11 14.95 8.19 -2.37
CA ARG A 11 15.56 9.09 -3.36
C ARG A 11 15.20 8.71 -4.79
N LYS A 12 15.30 7.43 -5.15
CA LYS A 12 14.97 6.93 -6.49
C LYS A 12 13.50 7.17 -6.84
N ARG A 13 12.59 6.87 -5.91
CA ARG A 13 11.13 7.02 -6.11
C ARG A 13 10.70 8.45 -6.42
N LEU A 14 11.42 9.49 -5.98
CA LEU A 14 11.10 10.89 -6.35
C LEU A 14 11.08 11.12 -7.86
N SER A 15 11.99 10.46 -8.60
CA SER A 15 12.05 10.59 -10.06
C SER A 15 11.14 9.58 -10.79
N GLU A 16 11.09 8.34 -10.30
CA GLU A 16 10.33 7.26 -10.92
C GLU A 16 8.83 7.47 -10.78
N ALA A 17 8.36 7.77 -9.57
CA ALA A 17 6.92 7.94 -9.32
C ALA A 17 6.32 9.08 -10.16
N ARG A 18 7.09 10.15 -10.42
CA ARG A 18 6.65 11.23 -11.30
C ARG A 18 6.42 10.74 -12.73
N ARG A 19 7.38 10.00 -13.30
CA ARG A 19 7.26 9.42 -14.65
C ARG A 19 6.11 8.42 -14.73
N ASP A 20 5.95 7.58 -13.70
CA ASP A 20 4.88 6.59 -13.59
C ASP A 20 3.50 7.28 -13.63
N VAL A 21 3.34 8.36 -12.85
CA VAL A 21 2.08 9.12 -12.76
C VAL A 21 1.77 9.90 -14.03
N GLU A 22 2.77 10.50 -14.70
CA GLU A 22 2.55 11.21 -15.97
C GLU A 22 1.92 10.28 -17.02
N HIS A 23 2.41 9.05 -17.14
CA HIS A 23 1.84 8.05 -18.04
C HIS A 23 0.46 7.55 -17.57
N GLY A 24 0.33 7.19 -16.29
CA GLY A 24 -0.92 6.69 -15.74
C GLY A 24 -2.07 7.69 -15.86
N LEU A 25 -1.82 8.96 -15.51
CA LEU A 25 -2.82 10.02 -15.57
C LEU A 25 -3.29 10.26 -17.00
N LYS A 26 -2.37 10.24 -17.99
CA LYS A 26 -2.74 10.37 -19.40
C LYS A 26 -3.71 9.26 -19.82
N ILE A 27 -3.44 8.00 -19.48
CA ILE A 27 -4.32 6.88 -19.80
C ILE A 27 -5.68 7.06 -19.12
N THR A 28 -5.68 7.38 -17.82
CA THR A 28 -6.92 7.55 -17.05
C THR A 28 -7.81 8.63 -17.65
N LEU A 29 -7.27 9.80 -17.97
CA LEU A 29 -8.04 10.91 -18.56
C LEU A 29 -8.53 10.60 -19.98
N GLN A 30 -7.82 9.75 -20.74
CA GLN A 30 -8.24 9.33 -22.06
C GLN A 30 -9.35 8.26 -22.03
N HIS A 31 -9.35 7.39 -21.01
CA HIS A 31 -10.27 6.24 -20.94
C HIS A 31 -11.58 6.56 -20.20
N TYR A 32 -11.55 7.40 -19.16
CA TYR A 32 -12.69 7.66 -18.28
C TYR A 32 -13.33 9.02 -18.60
N THR A 33 -14.10 9.07 -19.69
CA THR A 33 -14.62 10.34 -20.25
C THR A 33 -16.10 10.61 -19.94
N THR A 34 -16.81 9.70 -19.27
CA THR A 34 -18.19 9.92 -18.79
C THR A 34 -18.21 10.10 -17.29
N PHE A 35 -19.27 10.71 -16.78
CA PHE A 35 -19.46 10.92 -15.34
C PHE A 35 -19.43 9.59 -14.57
N GLU A 36 -20.16 8.58 -15.07
CA GLU A 36 -20.25 7.26 -14.44
C GLU A 36 -18.89 6.56 -14.41
N ALA A 37 -18.14 6.65 -15.50
CA ALA A 37 -16.80 6.06 -15.59
C ALA A 37 -15.84 6.77 -14.63
N GLN A 38 -15.89 8.10 -14.54
CA GLN A 38 -15.05 8.88 -13.62
C GLN A 38 -15.36 8.52 -12.16
N GLN A 39 -16.63 8.37 -11.81
CA GLN A 39 -17.02 7.93 -10.46
C GLN A 39 -16.44 6.55 -10.15
N HIS A 40 -16.54 5.59 -11.08
CA HIS A 40 -15.95 4.27 -10.90
C HIS A 40 -14.42 4.31 -10.72
N MET A 41 -13.71 5.17 -11.45
CA MET A 41 -12.27 5.34 -11.29
C MET A 41 -11.91 5.95 -9.92
N LEU A 42 -12.70 6.88 -9.41
CA LEU A 42 -12.52 7.41 -8.06
C LEU A 42 -12.71 6.31 -7.01
N ASP A 43 -13.68 5.42 -7.20
CA ASP A 43 -13.87 4.27 -6.30
C ASP A 43 -12.68 3.29 -6.35
N ILE A 44 -12.09 3.06 -7.54
CA ILE A 44 -10.86 2.28 -7.68
C ILE A 44 -9.69 2.96 -6.94
N LEU A 45 -9.57 4.29 -7.04
CA LEU A 45 -8.55 5.04 -6.32
C LEU A 45 -8.77 4.95 -4.80
N GLN A 46 -10.03 5.05 -4.34
CA GLN A 46 -10.37 4.85 -2.93
C GLN A 46 -10.00 3.46 -2.45
N PHE A 47 -10.32 2.41 -3.20
CA PHE A 47 -9.89 1.04 -2.88
C PHE A 47 -8.37 0.94 -2.73
N LYS A 48 -7.59 1.61 -3.61
CA LYS A 48 -6.13 1.63 -3.48
C LYS A 48 -5.68 2.30 -2.18
N LEU A 49 -6.35 3.37 -1.76
CA LEU A 49 -6.06 4.04 -0.49
C LEU A 49 -6.42 3.13 0.71
N ASP A 50 -7.55 2.42 0.65
CA ASP A 50 -7.99 1.51 1.70
C ASP A 50 -6.99 0.35 1.91
N VAL A 51 -6.39 -0.16 0.83
CA VAL A 51 -5.31 -1.17 0.90
C VAL A 51 -4.09 -0.63 1.64
N LEU A 52 -3.63 0.58 1.30
CA LEU A 52 -2.49 1.21 1.98
C LEU A 52 -2.79 1.47 3.45
N TRP A 53 -4.02 1.89 3.75
CA TRP A 53 -4.48 2.12 5.12
C TRP A 53 -4.49 0.82 5.93
N SER A 54 -5.05 -0.25 5.37
CA SER A 54 -5.14 -1.55 6.01
C SER A 54 -3.75 -2.15 6.33
N MET A 55 -2.74 -1.87 5.51
CA MET A 55 -1.35 -2.27 5.82
C MET A 55 -0.84 -1.60 7.10
N LEU A 56 -1.12 -0.30 7.28
CA LEU A 56 -0.73 0.44 8.47
C LEU A 56 -1.56 0.04 9.70
N ASP A 57 -2.85 -0.27 9.52
CA ASP A 57 -3.69 -0.80 10.60
C ASP A 57 -3.14 -2.14 11.11
N ALA A 58 -2.74 -3.04 10.23
CA ALA A 58 -2.15 -4.33 10.60
C ALA A 58 -0.84 -4.16 11.39
N MET A 59 0.04 -3.26 10.94
CA MET A 59 1.28 -2.92 11.67
C MET A 59 0.98 -2.29 13.04
N SER A 60 0.00 -1.38 13.10
CA SER A 60 -0.39 -0.71 14.34
C SER A 60 -0.95 -1.70 15.35
N MET A 61 -1.80 -2.62 14.91
CA MET A 61 -2.31 -3.71 15.74
C MET A 61 -1.18 -4.57 16.31
N ALA A 62 -0.22 -4.99 15.47
CA ALA A 62 0.85 -5.88 15.89
C ALA A 62 1.89 -5.20 16.79
N TYR A 63 2.34 -4.00 16.44
CA TYR A 63 3.54 -3.39 17.02
C TYR A 63 3.28 -2.25 17.99
N GLU A 64 2.18 -1.50 17.84
CA GLU A 64 1.81 -0.41 18.76
C GLU A 64 0.83 -0.89 19.83
N LEU A 65 -0.22 -1.60 19.42
CA LEU A 65 -1.29 -2.04 20.32
C LEU A 65 -1.01 -3.40 20.99
N LYS A 66 0.06 -4.10 20.59
CA LYS A 66 0.43 -5.44 21.09
C LYS A 66 -0.70 -6.47 20.92
N ARG A 67 -1.40 -6.36 19.80
CA ARG A 67 -2.49 -7.27 19.39
C ARG A 67 -2.17 -7.92 18.03
N PRO A 68 -1.03 -8.61 17.88
CA PRO A 68 -0.78 -9.41 16.69
C PRO A 68 -1.82 -10.55 16.56
N PRO A 69 -1.93 -11.21 15.39
CA PRO A 69 -2.81 -12.35 15.24
C PRO A 69 -2.58 -13.41 16.32
N TYR A 70 -3.68 -13.90 16.93
CA TYR A 70 -3.69 -14.92 17.99
C TYR A 70 -3.06 -14.53 19.33
N HIS A 71 -2.83 -13.23 19.60
CA HIS A 71 -2.22 -12.75 20.85
C HIS A 71 -2.96 -13.17 22.13
N SER A 72 -4.24 -13.55 22.05
CA SER A 72 -5.02 -14.05 23.19
C SER A 72 -4.85 -15.54 23.45
N VAL A 73 -4.20 -16.27 22.53
CA VAL A 73 -4.06 -17.74 22.57
C VAL A 73 -2.58 -18.16 22.63
N THR A 74 -1.69 -17.43 21.94
CA THR A 74 -0.26 -17.77 21.89
C THR A 74 0.62 -16.53 21.65
N GLU A 75 1.83 -16.58 22.18
CA GLU A 75 2.90 -15.61 21.90
C GLU A 75 3.73 -15.98 20.66
N GLN A 76 3.48 -17.17 20.07
CA GLN A 76 4.19 -17.63 18.88
C GLN A 76 3.61 -17.01 17.60
N GLN A 77 4.48 -16.75 16.61
CA GLN A 77 4.07 -16.24 15.30
C GLN A 77 3.52 -17.36 14.40
N VAL A 78 2.23 -17.68 14.57
CA VAL A 78 1.58 -18.86 13.95
C VAL A 78 0.77 -18.57 12.68
N TRP A 79 0.84 -17.35 12.13
CA TRP A 79 0.17 -17.03 10.86
C TRP A 79 0.87 -17.67 9.65
N HIS A 80 0.11 -17.92 8.58
CA HIS A 80 0.65 -18.43 7.32
C HIS A 80 1.70 -17.46 6.73
N ARG A 81 2.78 -18.00 6.14
CA ARG A 81 3.90 -17.20 5.58
C ARG A 81 3.92 -17.20 4.04
N GLY A 82 2.76 -17.44 3.42
CA GLY A 82 2.60 -17.65 1.99
C GLY A 82 2.65 -19.12 1.58
N LEU A 83 2.41 -19.36 0.29
CA LEU A 83 2.63 -20.66 -0.35
C LEU A 83 4.14 -20.77 -0.55
N GLY A 84 4.82 -21.60 0.25
CA GLY A 84 6.27 -21.75 0.17
C GLY A 84 6.71 -22.08 -1.26
N VAL A 85 7.55 -21.22 -1.83
CA VAL A 85 8.42 -21.52 -2.97
C VAL A 85 9.86 -21.41 -2.46
#